data_AF-A0A7K4GYG2-F1
#
_entry.id   AF-A0A7K4GYG2-F1
#
_cell.length_a   1.000
_cell.length_b   1.000
_cell.length_c   1.000
_cell.angle_alpha   90.00
_cell.angle_beta   90.00
_cell.angle_gamma   90.00
#
_symmetry.space_group_name_H-M   'P 1'
#
loop_
_entity.id
_entity.type
_entity.pdbx_description
1 polymer ?
#
loop_
_entity_poly.entity_id
_entity_poly.type
_entity_poly.pdbx_seq_one_letter_code
_entity_poly.pdbx_strand_id
1 'polypeptide(L)'
;MALKNLTYFKERENYDGKKDLILILDCYNCSQEDKNFFKSKKCIQCFINTLFKNRNRKFSYISILWNDLLIEEKQINYFSDYFKVLKKIQRIYQKIVKNRDLNCKYREFKCKIFSNSSEYNIKEYEWYDPIFIYNFFVRRSSSLNKKEIIDLSCQNCYNYKKTSETYILEILNNLKIIQMFTNFLADRKIHEKNNNFYKYFLIGSVYLINDLQKSHKKGINRYKKLLNSYNTGKYNTFKVYIYENSDEIEKNYLVTSFYKGEQEEDYFDKVIQDINHNIELAEFNQLIPLETLIKLYKREALKLLNLKYEFSKSVKKKIGLLTALKKINLDKLFPLLIDDFIEEIFLDSPKDEIYLNHQMYGRCRTEMGFNSKEIERIKTLVRLYSGQRLDFMNPIIKFVIKNKFFYCRFSIDVEPIQI
;
A
#
# COMPACT_ATOMS: atom_id res chain seq x y z
N MET A 1 -27.37 -9.95 -4.13
CA MET A 1 -26.52 -9.66 -2.95
C MET A 1 -26.42 -8.16 -2.78
N ALA A 2 -26.98 -7.59 -1.71
CA ALA A 2 -26.89 -6.16 -1.43
C ALA A 2 -25.42 -5.79 -1.17
N LEU A 3 -24.90 -4.81 -1.91
CA LEU A 3 -23.57 -4.22 -1.64
C LEU A 3 -23.57 -3.71 -0.19
N LYS A 4 -22.84 -4.40 0.70
CA LYS A 4 -22.55 -3.90 2.05
C LYS A 4 -21.98 -2.49 1.92
N ASN A 5 -22.45 -1.56 2.76
CA ASN A 5 -21.84 -0.24 2.85
C ASN A 5 -20.36 -0.41 3.19
N LEU A 6 -19.47 -0.18 2.21
CA LEU A 6 -18.01 -0.27 2.37
C LEU A 6 -17.44 0.85 3.24
N THR A 7 -18.30 1.69 3.82
CA THR A 7 -17.90 2.84 4.65
C THR A 7 -18.78 2.95 5.89
N TYR A 8 -18.16 3.14 7.04
CA TYR A 8 -18.86 3.31 8.33
C TYR A 8 -18.02 4.17 9.28
N PHE A 9 -18.65 4.72 10.32
CA PHE A 9 -17.97 5.48 11.35
C PHE A 9 -17.69 4.60 12.56
N LYS A 10 -16.55 4.83 13.21
CA LYS A 10 -16.16 4.19 14.47
C LYS A 10 -15.67 5.25 15.43
N GLU A 11 -16.18 5.25 16.66
CA GLU A 11 -15.61 6.06 17.74
C GLU A 11 -14.38 5.37 18.30
N ARG A 12 -13.33 6.15 18.57
CA ARG A 12 -12.14 5.70 19.27
C ARG A 12 -11.81 6.73 20.34
N GLU A 13 -11.59 6.25 21.56
CA GLU A 13 -11.03 7.08 22.62
C GLU A 13 -9.52 7.24 22.39
N ASN A 14 -9.05 8.48 22.34
CA ASN A 14 -7.64 8.79 22.22
C ASN A 14 -6.96 8.82 23.60
N TYR A 15 -5.64 9.06 23.62
CA TYR A 15 -4.84 9.03 24.85
C TYR A 15 -5.27 10.08 25.89
N ASP A 16 -5.98 11.13 25.49
CA ASP A 16 -6.49 12.17 26.37
C ASP A 16 -7.92 11.87 26.89
N GLY A 17 -8.46 10.67 26.62
CA GLY A 17 -9.84 10.31 26.95
C GLY A 17 -10.88 11.00 26.05
N LYS A 18 -10.47 11.66 24.97
CA LYS A 18 -11.40 12.30 24.02
C LYS A 18 -11.85 11.28 22.98
N LYS A 19 -13.14 11.33 22.66
CA LYS A 19 -13.72 10.49 21.61
C LYS A 19 -13.48 11.11 20.23
N ASP A 20 -12.63 10.47 19.46
CA ASP A 20 -12.40 10.79 18.06
C ASP A 20 -13.31 9.95 17.16
N LEU A 21 -13.91 10.61 16.17
CA LEU A 21 -14.70 9.94 15.16
C LEU A 21 -13.80 9.58 13.96
N ILE A 22 -13.76 8.30 13.62
CA ILE A 22 -12.95 7.76 12.51
C ILE A 22 -13.89 7.27 11.41
N LEU A 23 -13.66 7.73 10.18
CA LEU A 23 -14.31 7.17 8.99
C LEU A 23 -13.52 5.95 8.50
N ILE A 24 -14.14 4.79 8.49
CA ILE A 24 -13.54 3.54 8.04
C ILE A 24 -13.94 3.27 6.58
N LEU A 25 -12.95 2.96 5.73
CA LEU A 25 -13.13 2.39 4.40
C LEU A 25 -12.76 0.90 4.46
N ASP A 26 -13.78 0.05 4.43
CA ASP A 26 -13.61 -1.40 4.40
C ASP A 26 -13.42 -1.89 2.96
N CYS A 27 -12.16 -1.96 2.54
CA CYS A 27 -11.81 -2.45 1.21
C CYS A 27 -11.77 -3.99 1.13
N TYR A 28 -11.86 -4.74 2.23
CA TYR A 28 -11.78 -6.21 2.20
C TYR A 28 -12.98 -6.85 1.49
N ASN A 29 -14.13 -6.17 1.49
CA ASN A 29 -15.34 -6.61 0.81
C ASN A 29 -15.51 -5.97 -0.58
N CYS A 30 -14.44 -5.35 -1.13
CA CYS A 30 -14.49 -4.67 -2.41
C CYS A 30 -14.31 -5.67 -3.56
N SER A 31 -15.27 -5.73 -4.49
CA SER A 31 -15.19 -6.56 -5.69
C SER A 31 -14.13 -6.12 -6.71
N GLN A 32 -13.39 -5.04 -6.42
CA GLN A 32 -12.30 -4.51 -7.25
C GLN A 32 -10.99 -4.59 -6.48
N GLU A 33 -10.64 -5.80 -6.05
CA GLU A 33 -9.38 -6.13 -5.39
C GLU A 33 -8.18 -5.79 -6.28
N ASP A 34 -7.74 -4.53 -6.22
CA ASP A 34 -6.43 -4.16 -6.72
C ASP A 34 -5.43 -4.33 -5.57
N LYS A 35 -4.36 -5.10 -5.78
CA LYS A 35 -3.35 -5.39 -4.73
C LYS A 35 -2.67 -4.13 -4.16
N ASN A 36 -2.91 -2.96 -4.76
CA ASN A 36 -2.37 -1.68 -4.30
C ASN A 36 -3.37 -0.52 -4.52
N PHE A 37 -3.92 0.00 -3.43
CA PHE A 37 -4.81 1.18 -3.38
C PHE A 37 -4.32 2.35 -4.24
N PHE A 38 -3.01 2.63 -4.23
CA PHE A 38 -2.43 3.77 -4.93
C PHE A 38 -2.17 3.52 -6.40
N LYS A 39 -2.12 2.27 -6.86
CA LYS A 39 -1.97 1.97 -8.29
C LYS A 39 -3.29 2.11 -9.03
N SER A 40 -4.40 1.82 -8.36
CA SER A 40 -5.73 1.86 -8.96
C SER A 40 -6.32 3.27 -8.99
N LYS A 41 -6.55 3.81 -10.19
CA LYS A 41 -7.32 5.06 -10.35
C LYS A 41 -8.70 4.95 -9.68
N LYS A 42 -9.32 3.77 -9.74
CA LYS A 42 -10.66 3.52 -9.18
C LYS A 42 -10.66 3.55 -7.65
N CYS A 43 -9.61 3.04 -6.98
CA CYS A 43 -9.50 3.11 -5.52
C CYS A 43 -9.32 4.56 -5.04
N ILE A 44 -8.43 5.32 -5.67
CA ILE A 44 -8.26 6.77 -5.37
C ILE A 44 -9.58 7.51 -5.55
N GLN A 45 -10.29 7.24 -6.64
CA GLN A 45 -11.59 7.83 -6.91
C GLN A 45 -12.64 7.44 -5.88
N CYS A 46 -12.69 6.18 -5.47
CA CYS A 46 -13.57 5.70 -4.40
C CYS A 46 -13.30 6.45 -3.09
N PHE A 47 -12.03 6.62 -2.73
CA PHE A 47 -11.61 7.37 -1.55
C PHE A 47 -12.05 8.83 -1.61
N ILE A 48 -11.76 9.54 -2.70
CA ILE A 48 -12.14 10.94 -2.89
C ILE A 48 -13.67 11.12 -2.89
N ASN A 49 -14.40 10.22 -3.54
CA ASN A 49 -15.87 10.22 -3.55
C ASN A 49 -16.42 10.01 -2.13
N THR A 50 -15.82 9.12 -1.36
CA THR A 50 -16.19 8.84 0.03
C THR A 50 -15.97 10.07 0.91
N LEU A 51 -14.83 10.73 0.75
CA LEU A 51 -14.52 12.01 1.37
C LEU A 51 -15.59 13.06 1.05
N PHE A 52 -15.89 13.25 -0.24
CA PHE A 52 -16.89 14.23 -0.67
C PHE A 52 -18.29 13.94 -0.11
N LYS A 53 -18.72 12.67 -0.09
CA LYS A 53 -20.02 12.26 0.49
C LYS A 53 -20.11 12.61 1.98
N ASN A 54 -19.00 12.55 2.70
CA ASN A 54 -18.94 12.80 4.14
C ASN A 54 -18.43 14.19 4.51
N ARG A 55 -18.24 15.10 3.54
CA ARG A 55 -17.65 16.45 3.75
C ARG A 55 -18.33 17.35 4.80
N ASN A 56 -19.59 17.07 5.14
CA ASN A 56 -20.35 17.83 6.14
C ASN A 56 -20.29 17.19 7.54
N ARG A 57 -19.67 16.02 7.69
CA ARG A 57 -19.50 15.33 8.97
C ARG A 57 -18.13 15.69 9.54
N LYS A 58 -18.06 15.89 10.86
CA LYS A 58 -16.79 16.10 11.56
C LYS A 58 -16.18 14.75 11.90
N PHE A 59 -14.97 14.50 11.43
CA PHE A 59 -14.16 13.33 11.77
C PHE A 59 -12.68 13.70 11.65
N SER A 60 -11.86 13.15 12.54
CA SER A 60 -10.45 13.52 12.65
C SER A 60 -9.55 12.60 11.82
N TYR A 61 -10.04 11.41 11.48
CA TYR A 61 -9.24 10.40 10.81
C TYR A 61 -10.03 9.61 9.77
N ILE A 62 -9.32 9.11 8.78
CA ILE A 62 -9.82 8.07 7.87
C ILE A 62 -8.92 6.85 7.99
N SER A 63 -9.50 5.68 8.20
CA SER A 63 -8.79 4.41 8.18
C SER A 63 -9.17 3.60 6.94
N ILE A 64 -8.19 3.22 6.13
CA ILE A 64 -8.37 2.29 5.01
C ILE A 64 -7.88 0.91 5.48
N LEU A 65 -8.82 0.00 5.76
CA LEU A 65 -8.54 -1.27 6.46
C LEU A 65 -7.56 -2.19 5.72
N TRP A 66 -7.60 -2.20 4.38
CA TRP A 66 -6.73 -3.06 3.57
C TRP A 66 -5.24 -2.76 3.79
N ASN A 67 -4.88 -1.47 3.89
CA ASN A 67 -3.50 -1.01 3.96
C ASN A 67 -3.09 -0.52 5.35
N ASP A 68 -3.96 -0.62 6.35
CA ASP A 68 -3.82 0.01 7.67
C ASP A 68 -3.43 1.49 7.59
N LEU A 69 -3.86 2.16 6.52
CA LEU A 69 -3.52 3.55 6.28
C LEU A 69 -4.44 4.42 7.13
N LEU A 70 -3.84 5.18 8.04
CA LEU A 70 -4.51 6.21 8.80
C LEU A 70 -4.18 7.57 8.18
N ILE A 71 -5.20 8.26 7.69
CA ILE A 71 -5.10 9.59 7.10
C ILE A 71 -5.54 10.59 8.15
N GLU A 72 -4.70 11.59 8.38
CA GLU A 72 -4.87 12.57 9.45
C GLU A 72 -5.76 13.74 9.03
N GLU A 73 -6.32 14.43 10.03
CA GLU A 73 -7.19 15.58 9.87
C GLU A 73 -6.60 16.65 8.95
N LYS A 74 -5.30 16.92 9.06
CA LYS A 74 -4.61 17.90 8.22
C LYS A 74 -4.72 17.57 6.73
N GLN A 75 -4.57 16.30 6.35
CA GLN A 75 -4.70 15.85 4.96
C GLN A 75 -6.16 15.93 4.49
N ILE A 76 -7.10 15.59 5.37
CA ILE A 76 -8.55 15.68 5.12
C ILE A 76 -8.96 17.14 4.88
N ASN A 77 -8.39 18.07 5.64
CA ASN A 77 -8.66 19.50 5.53
C ASN A 77 -8.27 20.06 4.17
N TYR A 78 -7.16 19.59 3.58
CA TYR A 78 -6.76 20.01 2.24
C TYR A 78 -7.78 19.61 1.14
N PHE A 79 -8.42 18.44 1.24
CA PHE A 79 -9.54 18.09 0.37
C PHE A 79 -10.80 18.91 0.69
N SER A 80 -11.06 19.17 1.97
CA SER A 80 -12.20 19.96 2.41
C SER A 80 -12.15 21.39 1.87
N ASP A 81 -10.97 22.02 1.84
CA ASP A 81 -10.76 23.35 1.26
C ASP A 81 -11.06 23.37 -0.24
N TYR A 82 -10.67 22.32 -0.97
CA TYR A 82 -11.07 22.16 -2.36
C TYR A 82 -12.60 22.03 -2.52
N PHE A 83 -13.26 21.22 -1.69
CA PHE A 83 -14.71 21.05 -1.75
C PHE A 83 -15.49 22.34 -1.48
N LYS A 84 -14.95 23.26 -0.66
CA LYS A 84 -15.55 24.59 -0.43
C LYS A 84 -15.60 25.42 -1.72
N VAL A 85 -14.58 25.35 -2.57
CA VAL A 85 -14.52 26.12 -3.82
C VAL A 85 -15.11 25.39 -5.03
N LEU A 86 -15.36 24.07 -4.91
CA LEU A 86 -15.81 23.23 -6.03
C LEU A 86 -17.07 23.76 -6.74
N LYS A 87 -18.10 24.15 -5.99
CA LYS A 87 -19.34 24.70 -6.59
C LYS A 87 -19.08 25.97 -7.40
N LYS A 88 -18.14 26.82 -6.95
CA LYS A 88 -17.76 28.05 -7.67
C LYS A 88 -17.09 27.71 -8.99
N ILE A 89 -16.14 26.76 -8.99
CA ILE A 89 -15.45 26.29 -10.19
C ILE A 89 -16.46 25.70 -11.19
N GLN A 90 -17.35 24.82 -10.72
CA GLN A 90 -18.39 24.22 -11.56
C GLN A 90 -19.31 25.27 -12.21
N ARG A 91 -19.71 26.31 -11.46
CA ARG A 91 -20.53 27.41 -11.99
C ARG A 91 -19.81 28.18 -13.10
N ILE A 92 -18.52 28.50 -12.91
CA ILE A 92 -17.73 29.20 -13.93
C ILE A 92 -17.61 28.32 -15.17
N TYR A 93 -17.29 27.03 -14.99
CA TYR A 93 -17.19 26.09 -16.09
C TYR A 93 -18.50 25.93 -16.87
N GLN A 94 -19.64 25.82 -16.18
CA GLN A 94 -20.95 25.77 -16.82
C GLN A 94 -21.24 27.05 -17.64
N LYS A 95 -20.81 28.23 -17.17
CA LYS A 95 -20.92 29.46 -17.95
C LYS A 95 -20.03 29.42 -19.20
N ILE A 96 -18.81 28.89 -19.11
CA ILE A 96 -17.93 28.69 -20.27
C ILE A 96 -18.60 27.81 -21.33
N VAL A 97 -19.19 26.67 -20.90
CA VAL A 97 -19.90 25.75 -21.81
C VAL A 97 -21.09 26.46 -22.46
N LYS A 98 -21.97 27.07 -21.67
CA LYS A 98 -23.17 27.77 -22.16
C LYS A 98 -22.86 29.00 -23.03
N ASN A 99 -21.72 29.66 -22.82
CA ASN A 99 -21.36 30.85 -23.59
C ASN A 99 -21.26 30.55 -25.09
N ARG A 100 -20.82 29.34 -25.47
CA ARG A 100 -20.83 28.94 -26.88
C ARG A 100 -22.27 28.84 -27.41
N ASP A 101 -23.14 28.16 -26.68
CA ASP A 101 -24.50 27.88 -27.14
C ASP A 101 -25.34 29.16 -27.29
N LEU A 102 -25.09 30.13 -26.40
CA LEU A 102 -25.82 31.40 -26.37
C LEU A 102 -25.23 32.47 -27.30
N ASN A 103 -23.90 32.63 -27.30
CA ASN A 103 -23.27 33.82 -27.88
C ASN A 103 -22.42 33.54 -29.14
N CYS A 104 -22.22 32.27 -29.53
CA CYS A 104 -21.42 31.95 -30.71
C CYS A 104 -22.26 32.02 -32.00
N LYS A 105 -21.86 32.90 -32.93
CA LYS A 105 -22.47 32.99 -34.28
C LYS A 105 -22.42 31.67 -35.06
N TYR A 106 -21.44 30.80 -34.77
CA TYR A 106 -21.24 29.51 -35.43
C TYR A 106 -21.69 28.32 -34.56
N ARG A 107 -22.65 28.50 -33.63
CA ARG A 107 -23.10 27.43 -32.71
C ARG A 107 -23.59 26.16 -33.43
N GLU A 108 -24.14 26.32 -34.63
CA GLU A 108 -24.65 25.22 -35.47
C GLU A 108 -23.54 24.46 -36.22
N PHE A 109 -22.31 25.00 -36.21
CA PHE A 109 -21.16 24.44 -36.91
C PHE A 109 -20.07 23.97 -35.93
N LYS A 110 -19.11 23.19 -36.44
CA LYS A 110 -17.88 22.87 -35.69
C LYS A 110 -17.15 24.17 -35.36
N CYS A 111 -16.76 24.33 -34.11
CA CYS A 111 -16.08 25.54 -33.67
C CYS A 111 -14.73 25.67 -34.39
N LYS A 112 -14.50 26.81 -35.06
CA LYS A 112 -13.25 27.10 -35.76
C LYS A 112 -12.02 27.09 -34.85
N ILE A 113 -12.19 27.44 -33.56
CA ILE A 113 -11.09 27.50 -32.59
C ILE A 113 -10.98 26.20 -31.77
N PHE A 114 -12.11 25.60 -31.35
CA PHE A 114 -12.12 24.47 -30.42
C PHE A 114 -12.55 23.19 -31.15
N SER A 115 -11.55 22.37 -31.48
CA SER A 115 -11.64 21.26 -32.44
C SER A 115 -12.44 20.04 -31.95
N ASN A 116 -12.75 19.91 -30.66
CA ASN A 116 -13.43 18.72 -30.12
C ASN A 116 -14.52 19.03 -29.08
N SER A 117 -15.67 18.38 -29.22
CA SER A 117 -16.77 18.35 -28.23
C SER A 117 -16.46 17.47 -27.01
N SER A 118 -15.56 16.48 -27.15
CA SER A 118 -15.12 15.60 -26.06
C SER A 118 -14.32 16.32 -24.97
N GLU A 119 -13.79 17.52 -25.26
CA GLU A 119 -13.02 18.32 -24.32
C GLU A 119 -13.88 18.97 -23.21
N TYR A 120 -15.21 18.78 -23.24
CA TYR A 120 -16.16 19.43 -22.33
C TYR A 120 -16.89 18.50 -21.34
N ASN A 121 -16.63 17.20 -21.40
CA ASN A 121 -17.31 16.25 -20.52
C ASN A 121 -16.41 15.83 -19.36
N ILE A 122 -16.55 16.53 -18.24
CA ILE A 122 -16.08 16.08 -16.94
C ILE A 122 -17.22 15.31 -16.28
N LYS A 123 -17.00 14.03 -15.99
CA LYS A 123 -18.01 13.21 -15.28
C LYS A 123 -18.19 13.72 -13.86
N GLU A 124 -19.36 13.51 -13.28
CA GLU A 124 -19.70 14.02 -11.94
C GLU A 124 -18.64 13.65 -10.89
N TYR A 125 -18.20 12.41 -10.87
CA TYR A 125 -17.21 11.92 -9.92
C TYR A 125 -15.78 12.46 -10.16
N GLU A 126 -15.47 12.94 -11.36
CA GLU A 126 -14.15 13.50 -11.70
C GLU A 126 -13.99 14.92 -11.14
N TRP A 127 -15.10 15.61 -10.90
CA TRP A 127 -15.13 16.91 -10.21
C TRP A 127 -14.64 16.84 -8.78
N TYR A 128 -14.59 15.67 -8.16
CA TYR A 128 -14.16 15.57 -6.77
C TYR A 128 -12.64 15.44 -6.65
N ASP A 129 -11.93 15.13 -7.75
CA ASP A 129 -10.48 14.97 -7.77
C ASP A 129 -9.79 16.32 -8.10
N PRO A 130 -9.18 17.00 -7.11
CA PRO A 130 -8.55 18.30 -7.33
C PRO A 130 -7.39 18.25 -8.33
N ILE A 131 -6.62 17.17 -8.33
CA ILE A 131 -5.45 16.99 -9.19
C ILE A 131 -5.87 16.73 -10.63
N PHE A 132 -6.94 15.95 -10.83
CA PHE A 132 -7.54 15.77 -12.14
C PHE A 132 -8.03 17.10 -12.70
N ILE A 133 -8.81 17.86 -11.92
CA ILE A 133 -9.39 19.14 -12.35
C ILE A 133 -8.31 20.18 -12.67
N TYR A 134 -7.27 20.28 -11.84
CA TYR A 134 -6.13 21.14 -12.11
C TYR A 134 -5.43 20.78 -13.43
N ASN A 135 -5.05 19.51 -13.62
CA ASN A 135 -4.41 19.08 -14.85
C ASN A 135 -5.29 19.28 -16.09
N PHE A 136 -6.61 19.10 -15.95
CA PHE A 136 -7.56 19.35 -17.02
C PHE A 136 -7.49 20.81 -17.49
N PHE A 137 -7.53 21.79 -16.57
CA PHE A 137 -7.45 23.21 -16.93
C PHE A 137 -6.06 23.63 -17.39
N VAL A 138 -4.97 23.08 -16.84
CA VAL A 138 -3.60 23.36 -17.31
C VAL A 138 -3.41 22.91 -18.77
N ARG A 139 -3.84 21.69 -19.11
CA ARG A 139 -3.77 21.17 -20.49
C ARG A 139 -4.61 21.99 -21.46
N ARG A 140 -5.79 22.43 -21.03
CA ARG A 140 -6.65 23.30 -21.85
C ARG A 140 -6.01 24.67 -22.06
N SER A 141 -5.54 25.32 -21.00
CA SER A 141 -4.88 26.62 -21.11
C SER A 141 -3.65 26.58 -22.01
N SER A 142 -2.83 25.52 -21.95
CA SER A 142 -1.66 25.39 -22.83
C SER A 142 -2.04 25.17 -24.29
N SER A 143 -3.15 24.47 -24.57
CA SER A 143 -3.69 24.33 -25.93
C SER A 143 -4.27 25.64 -26.48
N LEU A 144 -4.84 26.50 -25.62
CA LEU A 144 -5.38 27.81 -26.00
C LEU A 144 -4.29 28.80 -26.36
N ASN A 145 -3.16 28.78 -25.64
CA ASN A 145 -2.05 29.71 -25.85
C ASN A 145 -1.27 29.45 -27.16
N LYS A 146 -1.41 28.26 -27.77
CA LYS A 146 -0.74 27.90 -29.03
C LYS A 146 -1.50 28.28 -30.30
N LYS A 147 -2.74 28.77 -30.18
CA LYS A 147 -3.60 29.08 -31.33
C LYS A 147 -3.60 30.57 -31.60
N GLU A 148 -3.07 30.97 -32.75
CA GLU A 148 -3.30 32.32 -33.29
C GLU A 148 -4.74 32.42 -33.80
N ILE A 149 -5.42 33.52 -33.46
CA ILE A 149 -6.81 33.74 -33.84
C ILE A 149 -6.84 34.81 -34.90
N ILE A 150 -7.22 34.39 -36.10
CA ILE A 150 -7.30 35.27 -37.26
C ILE A 150 -8.72 35.84 -37.41
N ASP A 151 -9.74 35.20 -36.81
CA ASP A 151 -11.16 35.58 -36.99
C ASP A 151 -11.68 36.45 -35.83
N LEU A 152 -11.91 37.75 -36.12
CA LEU A 152 -12.48 38.75 -35.21
C LEU A 152 -13.80 38.29 -34.55
N SER A 153 -14.64 37.53 -35.26
CA SER A 153 -15.92 37.05 -34.73
C SER A 153 -15.78 36.00 -33.63
N CYS A 154 -14.62 35.35 -33.57
CA CYS A 154 -14.29 34.29 -32.63
C CYS A 154 -13.47 34.82 -31.41
N GLN A 155 -12.90 36.02 -31.53
CA GLN A 155 -12.02 36.63 -30.53
C GLN A 155 -12.71 36.83 -29.18
N ASN A 156 -13.95 37.31 -29.15
CA ASN A 156 -14.68 37.53 -27.90
C ASN A 156 -14.96 36.23 -27.14
N CYS A 157 -15.36 35.17 -27.87
CA CYS A 157 -15.59 33.86 -27.27
C CYS A 157 -14.29 33.24 -26.72
N TYR A 158 -13.19 33.41 -27.45
CA TYR A 158 -11.88 32.96 -26.99
C TYR A 158 -11.42 33.71 -25.75
N ASN A 159 -11.47 35.04 -25.76
CA ASN A 159 -11.05 35.87 -24.64
C ASN A 159 -11.87 35.54 -23.39
N TYR A 160 -13.20 35.46 -23.51
CA TYR A 160 -14.08 35.06 -22.41
C TYR A 160 -13.66 33.71 -21.81
N LYS A 161 -13.41 32.72 -22.66
CA LYS A 161 -13.00 31.39 -22.24
C LYS A 161 -11.63 31.41 -21.58
N LYS A 162 -10.64 32.09 -22.19
CA LYS A 162 -9.28 32.23 -21.66
C LYS A 162 -9.32 32.87 -20.28
N THR A 163 -9.97 34.02 -20.13
CA THR A 163 -10.10 34.72 -18.84
C THR A 163 -10.79 33.85 -17.80
N SER A 164 -11.85 33.13 -18.18
CA SER A 164 -12.57 32.25 -17.23
C SER A 164 -11.76 31.03 -16.81
N GLU A 165 -11.01 30.39 -17.74
CA GLU A 165 -10.13 29.27 -17.42
C GLU A 165 -8.92 29.73 -16.57
N THR A 166 -8.34 30.90 -16.86
CA THR A 166 -7.29 31.52 -16.02
C THR A 166 -7.81 31.76 -14.60
N TYR A 167 -9.01 32.30 -14.45
CA TYR A 167 -9.60 32.53 -13.13
C TYR A 167 -9.85 31.22 -12.36
N ILE A 168 -10.24 30.14 -13.04
CA ILE A 168 -10.33 28.82 -12.40
C ILE A 168 -8.94 28.34 -11.93
N LEU A 169 -7.91 28.50 -12.75
CA LEU A 169 -6.54 28.13 -12.39
C LEU A 169 -6.03 28.94 -11.18
N GLU A 170 -6.33 30.24 -11.11
CA GLU A 170 -6.01 31.07 -9.94
C GLU A 170 -6.66 30.55 -8.66
N ILE A 171 -7.95 30.19 -8.71
CA ILE A 171 -8.65 29.57 -7.57
C ILE A 171 -7.96 28.28 -7.15
N LEU A 172 -7.59 27.42 -8.11
CA LEU A 172 -6.94 26.13 -7.85
C LEU A 172 -5.53 26.31 -7.28
N ASN A 173 -4.73 27.23 -7.82
CA ASN A 173 -3.36 27.50 -7.36
C ASN A 173 -3.28 28.02 -5.92
N ASN A 174 -4.35 28.63 -5.43
CA ASN A 174 -4.44 29.07 -4.04
C ASN A 174 -4.70 27.91 -3.05
N LEU A 175 -5.02 26.71 -3.53
CA LEU A 175 -5.26 25.55 -2.68
C LEU A 175 -3.94 24.86 -2.30
N LYS A 176 -3.78 24.55 -1.02
CA LYS A 176 -2.58 23.87 -0.49
C LYS A 176 -2.32 22.51 -1.17
N ILE A 177 -3.35 21.72 -1.46
CA ILE A 177 -3.20 20.44 -2.16
C ILE A 177 -2.61 20.61 -3.58
N ILE A 178 -2.95 21.71 -4.27
CA ILE A 178 -2.41 22.03 -5.59
C ILE A 178 -0.97 22.53 -5.48
N GLN A 179 -0.68 23.40 -4.52
CA GLN A 179 0.70 23.86 -4.24
C GLN A 179 1.63 22.68 -3.93
N MET A 180 1.17 21.71 -3.13
CA MET A 180 1.92 20.50 -2.85
C MET A 180 2.13 19.64 -4.10
N PHE A 181 1.13 19.54 -4.97
CA PHE A 181 1.24 18.80 -6.22
C PHE A 181 2.22 19.46 -7.21
N THR A 182 2.18 20.78 -7.34
CA THR A 182 3.13 21.51 -8.21
C THR A 182 4.55 21.37 -7.72
N ASN A 183 4.79 21.44 -6.41
CA ASN A 183 6.11 21.21 -5.83
C ASN A 183 6.58 19.76 -6.05
N PHE A 184 5.68 18.79 -5.87
CA PHE A 184 5.96 17.38 -6.14
C PHE A 184 6.40 17.14 -7.60
N LEU A 185 5.79 17.82 -8.56
CA LEU A 185 6.18 17.75 -9.97
C LEU A 185 7.52 18.43 -10.27
N ALA A 186 7.85 19.52 -9.56
CA ALA A 186 9.10 20.24 -9.73
C ALA A 186 10.31 19.44 -9.21
N ASP A 187 10.16 18.80 -8.04
CA ASP A 187 11.23 18.04 -7.39
C ASP A 187 11.56 16.72 -8.11
N ARG A 188 10.61 16.15 -8.86
CA ARG A 188 10.74 14.84 -9.50
C ARG A 188 10.66 14.96 -11.00
N LYS A 189 11.82 15.00 -11.66
CA LYS A 189 12.00 15.06 -13.13
C LYS A 189 10.99 14.16 -13.89
N ILE A 190 9.85 14.75 -14.26
CA ILE A 190 8.94 14.55 -15.40
C ILE A 190 8.23 13.19 -15.63
N HIS A 191 8.51 12.09 -14.92
CA HIS A 191 7.91 10.77 -15.29
C HIS A 191 6.86 10.16 -14.35
N GLU A 192 6.35 10.88 -13.35
CA GLU A 192 5.41 10.29 -12.38
C GLU A 192 3.92 10.59 -12.65
N LYS A 193 3.08 9.55 -12.58
CA LYS A 193 1.61 9.63 -12.78
C LYS A 193 0.94 10.31 -11.57
N ASN A 194 -0.22 10.96 -11.77
CA ASN A 194 -1.03 11.59 -10.69
C ASN A 194 -1.24 10.69 -9.46
N ASN A 195 -1.36 9.38 -9.66
CA ASN A 195 -1.51 8.39 -8.59
C ASN A 195 -0.32 8.37 -7.61
N ASN A 196 0.89 8.68 -8.08
CA ASN A 196 2.08 8.76 -7.25
C ASN A 196 2.03 9.97 -6.30
N PHE A 197 1.41 11.07 -6.73
CA PHE A 197 1.18 12.20 -5.83
C PHE A 197 0.26 11.81 -4.68
N TYR A 198 -0.83 11.10 -4.92
CA TYR A 198 -1.71 10.66 -3.82
C TYR A 198 -1.00 9.70 -2.87
N LYS A 199 -0.11 8.85 -3.39
CA LYS A 199 0.78 8.03 -2.55
C LYS A 199 1.71 8.89 -1.69
N TYR A 200 2.36 9.88 -2.30
CA TYR A 200 3.22 10.85 -1.62
C TYR A 200 2.48 11.61 -0.53
N PHE A 201 1.31 12.13 -0.89
CA PHE A 201 0.53 13.02 -0.07
C PHE A 201 -0.11 12.30 1.11
N LEU A 202 -0.63 11.08 0.90
CA LEU A 202 -1.32 10.32 1.95
C LEU A 202 -0.39 9.52 2.86
N ILE A 203 0.74 8.99 2.36
CA ILE A 203 1.69 8.17 3.15
C ILE A 203 2.93 8.97 3.60
N GLY A 204 3.27 10.06 2.92
CA GLY A 204 4.47 10.87 3.17
C GLY A 204 5.65 10.51 2.27
N SER A 205 6.64 11.42 2.23
CA SER A 205 7.82 11.36 1.34
C SER A 205 8.72 10.15 1.58
N VAL A 206 8.87 9.73 2.84
CA VAL A 206 9.76 8.64 3.26
C VAL A 206 9.39 7.30 2.59
N TYR A 207 8.10 7.05 2.35
CA TYR A 207 7.65 5.82 1.68
C TYR A 207 7.91 5.82 0.18
N LEU A 208 7.88 6.98 -0.48
CA LEU A 208 8.27 7.07 -1.89
C LEU A 208 9.77 7.05 -2.07
N ILE A 209 10.56 7.52 -1.11
CA ILE A 209 12.01 7.32 -1.16
C ILE A 209 12.31 5.81 -1.08
N ASN A 210 11.63 5.04 -0.23
CA ASN A 210 11.83 3.58 -0.19
C ASN A 210 11.27 2.85 -1.43
N ASP A 211 10.16 3.30 -2.01
CA ASP A 211 9.60 2.69 -3.24
C ASP A 211 10.38 3.11 -4.50
N LEU A 212 10.91 4.34 -4.53
CA LEU A 212 11.81 4.84 -5.57
C LEU A 212 13.23 4.29 -5.42
N GLN A 213 13.71 4.08 -4.20
CA GLN A 213 14.94 3.33 -3.92
C GLN A 213 14.74 1.86 -4.27
N LYS A 214 13.55 1.26 -4.09
CA LYS A 214 13.25 -0.07 -4.65
C LYS A 214 13.21 -0.07 -6.17
N SER A 215 12.77 1.00 -6.84
CA SER A 215 12.85 1.11 -8.30
C SER A 215 14.22 1.52 -8.84
N HIS A 216 15.05 2.24 -8.07
CA HIS A 216 16.45 2.54 -8.40
C HIS A 216 17.37 1.36 -8.07
N LYS A 217 17.06 0.58 -7.02
CA LYS A 217 17.71 -0.71 -6.71
C LYS A 217 17.27 -1.83 -7.65
N LYS A 218 16.20 -1.67 -8.44
CA LYS A 218 15.91 -2.56 -9.58
C LYS A 218 16.96 -2.45 -10.70
N GLY A 219 17.81 -1.43 -10.68
CA GLY A 219 19.00 -1.34 -11.54
C GLY A 219 20.28 -1.93 -10.91
N ILE A 220 20.28 -2.23 -9.60
CA ILE A 220 21.40 -2.90 -8.95
C ILE A 220 21.13 -4.39 -9.04
N ASN A 221 21.92 -5.07 -9.86
CA ASN A 221 21.82 -6.51 -10.04
C ASN A 221 22.36 -7.22 -8.77
N ARG A 222 21.55 -7.21 -7.70
CA ARG A 222 21.83 -7.79 -6.36
C ARG A 222 22.13 -9.30 -6.40
N TYR A 223 21.85 -9.94 -7.53
CA TYR A 223 21.97 -11.37 -7.75
C TYR A 223 22.97 -11.72 -8.86
N LYS A 224 24.03 -10.92 -9.03
CA LYS A 224 25.04 -11.10 -10.10
C LYS A 224 25.74 -12.46 -10.04
N LYS A 225 26.13 -12.92 -8.85
CA LYS A 225 26.91 -14.16 -8.69
C LYS A 225 26.42 -14.93 -7.48
N LEU A 226 25.89 -16.12 -7.74
CA LEU A 226 25.54 -17.09 -6.70
C LEU A 226 26.83 -17.63 -6.09
N LEU A 227 26.99 -17.47 -4.77
CA LEU A 227 28.11 -18.00 -4.00
C LEU A 227 27.80 -19.40 -3.49
N ASN A 228 26.58 -19.62 -3.01
CA ASN A 228 26.16 -20.90 -2.44
C ASN A 228 24.63 -21.04 -2.47
N SER A 229 24.15 -22.28 -2.49
CA SER A 229 22.74 -22.60 -2.31
C SER A 229 22.57 -23.89 -1.53
N TYR A 230 21.64 -23.90 -0.59
CA TYR A 230 21.35 -25.08 0.23
C TYR A 230 19.87 -25.15 0.59
N ASN A 231 19.45 -26.32 1.08
CA ASN A 231 18.09 -26.51 1.58
C ASN A 231 18.07 -26.39 3.10
N THR A 232 17.00 -25.79 3.63
CA THR A 232 16.80 -25.69 5.08
C THR A 232 15.38 -26.07 5.49
N GLY A 233 15.23 -26.35 6.79
CA GLY A 233 14.00 -26.82 7.41
C GLY A 233 13.61 -28.27 7.08
N LYS A 234 12.67 -28.80 7.87
CA LYS A 234 12.22 -30.19 7.74
C LYS A 234 11.71 -30.47 6.32
N TYR A 235 12.14 -31.60 5.75
CA TYR A 235 11.82 -32.03 4.38
C TYR A 235 12.40 -31.14 3.26
N ASN A 236 13.35 -30.25 3.53
CA ASN A 236 13.86 -29.30 2.52
C ASN A 236 12.69 -28.43 2.01
N THR A 237 11.98 -27.82 2.96
CA THR A 237 10.80 -26.98 2.66
C THR A 237 11.22 -25.61 2.10
N PHE A 238 12.44 -25.18 2.41
CA PHE A 238 12.99 -23.91 1.95
C PHE A 238 14.31 -24.13 1.20
N LYS A 239 14.56 -23.27 0.21
CA LYS A 239 15.80 -23.16 -0.55
C LYS A 239 16.42 -21.80 -0.24
N VAL A 240 17.68 -21.81 0.18
CA VAL A 240 18.48 -20.63 0.48
C VAL A 240 19.49 -20.42 -0.63
N TYR A 241 19.70 -19.17 -1.00
CA TYR A 241 20.66 -18.72 -1.99
C TYR A 241 21.46 -17.55 -1.40
N ILE A 242 22.78 -17.66 -1.44
CA ILE A 242 23.70 -16.61 -1.03
C ILE A 242 24.33 -16.01 -2.27
N TYR A 243 24.19 -14.70 -2.45
CA TYR A 243 24.75 -13.98 -3.58
C TYR A 243 25.81 -13.00 -3.14
N GLU A 244 26.79 -12.82 -4.01
CA GLU A 244 27.73 -11.71 -3.93
C GLU A 244 27.04 -10.40 -4.31
N ASN A 245 27.17 -9.40 -3.44
CA ASN A 245 26.88 -8.03 -3.81
C ASN A 245 28.15 -7.43 -4.43
N SER A 246 28.07 -6.90 -5.65
CA SER A 246 29.25 -6.31 -6.31
C SER A 246 29.65 -4.96 -5.73
N ASP A 247 28.71 -4.30 -5.03
CA ASP A 247 28.84 -2.89 -4.66
C ASP A 247 28.99 -2.71 -3.14
N GLU A 248 28.90 -3.81 -2.36
CA GLU A 248 28.95 -3.81 -0.90
C GLU A 248 29.72 -5.04 -0.38
N ILE A 249 30.30 -4.93 0.82
CA ILE A 249 31.00 -6.04 1.49
C ILE A 249 30.00 -7.14 1.92
N GLU A 250 28.81 -6.71 2.33
CA GLU A 250 27.73 -7.58 2.81
C GLU A 250 27.16 -8.45 1.67
N LYS A 251 26.83 -9.70 1.99
CA LYS A 251 26.26 -10.65 1.01
C LYS A 251 24.73 -10.55 0.99
N ASN A 252 24.10 -11.03 -0.07
CA ASN A 252 22.63 -11.09 -0.15
C ASN A 252 22.16 -12.50 0.20
N TYR A 253 21.30 -12.60 1.20
CA TYR A 253 20.65 -13.83 1.62
C TYR A 253 19.21 -13.85 1.09
N LEU A 254 18.89 -14.82 0.23
CA LEU A 254 17.57 -15.04 -0.32
C LEU A 254 17.06 -16.42 0.09
N VAL A 255 15.95 -16.48 0.81
CA VAL A 255 15.25 -17.73 1.09
C VAL A 255 13.89 -17.77 0.41
N THR A 256 13.59 -18.91 -0.18
CA THR A 256 12.38 -19.17 -0.96
C THR A 256 11.77 -20.51 -0.56
N SER A 257 10.49 -20.70 -0.86
CA SER A 257 9.85 -22.02 -0.69
C SER A 257 10.35 -23.02 -1.73
N PHE A 258 10.28 -24.31 -1.43
CA PHE A 258 10.82 -25.39 -2.27
C PHE A 258 10.41 -25.38 -3.75
N TYR A 259 9.24 -24.80 -4.06
CA TYR A 259 8.66 -24.76 -5.40
C TYR A 259 8.90 -23.45 -6.17
N LYS A 260 9.57 -22.47 -5.56
CA LYS A 260 9.87 -21.20 -6.24
C LYS A 260 10.93 -21.42 -7.32
N GLY A 261 10.69 -20.85 -8.50
CA GLY A 261 11.48 -21.07 -9.72
C GLY A 261 11.16 -22.35 -10.48
N GLU A 262 10.23 -23.18 -10.00
CA GLU A 262 9.76 -24.37 -10.72
C GLU A 262 8.70 -24.01 -11.76
N GLN A 263 8.52 -24.84 -12.80
CA GLN A 263 7.53 -24.60 -13.86
C GLN A 263 6.09 -24.43 -13.34
N GLU A 264 5.77 -25.11 -12.23
CA GLU A 264 4.43 -25.13 -11.62
C GLU A 264 4.28 -24.14 -10.44
N GLU A 265 5.16 -23.13 -10.32
CA GLU A 265 5.15 -22.20 -9.18
C GLU A 265 3.76 -21.58 -8.89
N ASP A 266 3.08 -21.08 -9.92
CA ASP A 266 1.74 -20.46 -9.80
C ASP A 266 0.70 -21.46 -9.30
N TYR A 267 0.82 -22.73 -9.69
CA TYR A 267 -0.08 -23.79 -9.24
C TYR A 267 0.10 -24.06 -7.74
N PHE A 268 1.33 -24.20 -7.26
CA PHE A 268 1.60 -24.37 -5.83
C PHE A 268 1.11 -23.18 -5.00
N ASP A 269 1.29 -21.94 -5.48
CA ASP A 269 0.80 -20.74 -4.81
C ASP A 269 -0.74 -20.74 -4.71
N LYS A 270 -1.45 -21.15 -5.77
CA LYS A 270 -2.91 -21.29 -5.78
C LYS A 270 -3.40 -22.38 -4.83
N VAL A 271 -2.74 -23.54 -4.81
CA VAL A 271 -3.07 -24.63 -3.88
C VAL A 271 -2.90 -24.17 -2.42
N ILE A 272 -1.77 -23.55 -2.08
CA ILE A 272 -1.54 -23.04 -0.71
C ILE A 272 -2.61 -22.02 -0.34
N GLN A 273 -3.02 -21.16 -1.28
CA GLN A 273 -4.10 -20.20 -1.06
C GLN A 273 -5.44 -20.91 -0.85
N ASP A 274 -5.86 -21.84 -1.71
CA ASP A 274 -7.11 -22.59 -1.54
C ASP A 274 -7.17 -23.25 -0.16
N ILE A 275 -6.13 -23.99 0.21
CA ILE A 275 -6.09 -24.68 1.50
C ILE A 275 -6.13 -23.66 2.64
N ASN A 276 -5.37 -22.57 2.59
CA ASN A 276 -5.36 -21.55 3.66
C ASN A 276 -6.74 -20.91 3.90
N HIS A 277 -7.52 -20.68 2.83
CA HIS A 277 -8.88 -20.13 2.92
C HIS A 277 -9.87 -21.14 3.52
N ASN A 278 -9.68 -22.43 3.23
CA ASN A 278 -10.57 -23.49 3.68
C ASN A 278 -10.21 -24.06 5.06
N ILE A 279 -9.08 -23.68 5.65
CA ILE A 279 -8.75 -24.03 7.04
C ILE A 279 -9.62 -23.21 7.99
N GLU A 280 -10.39 -23.89 8.82
CA GLU A 280 -11.16 -23.28 9.90
C GLU A 280 -10.25 -22.69 10.97
N LEU A 281 -10.60 -21.50 11.47
CA LEU A 281 -9.93 -20.91 12.62
C LEU A 281 -10.38 -21.69 13.85
N ALA A 282 -9.42 -22.31 14.53
CA ALA A 282 -9.73 -22.97 15.79
C ALA A 282 -9.98 -21.91 16.87
N GLU A 283 -11.13 -22.00 17.54
CA GLU A 283 -11.42 -21.20 18.72
C GLU A 283 -10.65 -21.77 19.90
N PHE A 284 -9.88 -20.92 20.58
CA PHE A 284 -9.07 -21.31 21.71
C PHE A 284 -9.47 -20.51 22.93
N ASN A 285 -9.90 -21.21 23.97
CA ASN A 285 -10.23 -20.60 25.26
C ASN A 285 -8.99 -20.45 26.17
N GLN A 286 -7.83 -20.91 25.69
CA GLN A 286 -6.56 -20.92 26.42
C GLN A 286 -5.39 -20.65 25.47
N LEU A 287 -4.27 -20.18 26.02
CA LEU A 287 -3.05 -19.98 25.26
C LEU A 287 -2.50 -21.33 24.77
N ILE A 288 -2.34 -21.47 23.45
CA ILE A 288 -1.79 -22.69 22.85
C ILE A 288 -0.33 -22.47 22.45
N PRO A 289 0.58 -23.40 22.81
CA PRO A 289 1.96 -23.38 22.34
C PRO A 289 2.06 -23.37 20.81
N LEU A 290 3.04 -22.66 20.27
CA LEU A 290 3.22 -22.32 18.86
C LEU A 290 3.48 -23.61 18.09
N GLU A 291 4.23 -24.51 18.72
CA GLU A 291 4.45 -25.85 18.20
C GLU A 291 3.14 -26.60 17.99
N THR A 292 2.24 -26.55 18.98
CA THR A 292 0.92 -27.18 18.90
C THR A 292 0.07 -26.50 17.83
N LEU A 293 0.11 -25.18 17.73
CA LEU A 293 -0.63 -24.41 16.73
C LEU A 293 -0.18 -24.75 15.30
N ILE A 294 1.13 -24.80 15.05
CA ILE A 294 1.70 -25.21 13.75
C ILE A 294 1.28 -26.65 13.42
N LYS A 295 1.33 -27.57 14.40
CA LYS A 295 0.91 -28.97 14.19
C LYS A 295 -0.57 -29.10 13.86
N LEU A 296 -1.44 -28.38 14.58
CA LEU A 296 -2.88 -28.39 14.35
C LEU A 296 -3.21 -27.92 12.93
N TYR A 297 -2.75 -26.72 12.56
CA TYR A 297 -3.01 -26.18 11.23
C TYR A 297 -2.37 -27.01 10.12
N LYS A 298 -1.19 -27.59 10.35
CA LYS A 298 -0.57 -28.51 9.39
C LYS A 298 -1.41 -29.78 9.21
N ARG A 299 -1.99 -30.32 10.27
CA ARG A 299 -2.86 -31.50 10.20
C ARG A 299 -4.12 -31.20 9.40
N GLU A 300 -4.78 -30.07 9.65
CA GLU A 300 -5.96 -29.67 8.89
C GLU A 300 -5.62 -29.39 7.42
N ALA A 301 -4.50 -28.72 7.14
CA ALA A 301 -4.00 -28.53 5.78
C ALA A 301 -3.78 -29.87 5.07
N LEU A 302 -3.19 -30.86 5.74
CA LEU A 302 -2.95 -32.20 5.18
C LEU A 302 -4.25 -32.95 4.89
N LYS A 303 -5.28 -32.83 5.74
CA LYS A 303 -6.60 -33.42 5.47
C LYS A 303 -7.20 -32.86 4.18
N LEU A 304 -7.23 -31.54 4.04
CA LEU A 304 -7.75 -30.87 2.85
C LEU A 304 -6.94 -31.22 1.59
N LEU A 305 -5.61 -31.26 1.70
CA LEU A 305 -4.74 -31.69 0.61
C LEU A 305 -4.99 -33.13 0.18
N ASN A 306 -5.28 -34.03 1.13
CA ASN A 306 -5.59 -35.43 0.81
C ASN A 306 -6.94 -35.61 0.12
N LEU A 307 -7.91 -34.72 0.39
CA LEU A 307 -9.23 -34.78 -0.22
C LEU A 307 -9.28 -34.17 -1.62
N LYS A 308 -8.51 -33.09 -1.86
CA LYS A 308 -8.65 -32.27 -3.07
C LYS A 308 -7.53 -32.43 -4.10
N TYR A 309 -6.34 -32.87 -3.68
CA TYR A 309 -5.15 -32.80 -4.53
C TYR A 309 -4.29 -34.08 -4.50
N GLU A 310 -3.85 -34.49 -5.68
CA GLU A 310 -2.94 -35.60 -5.87
C GLU A 310 -1.49 -35.13 -5.86
N PHE A 311 -0.83 -35.31 -4.72
CA PHE A 311 0.59 -34.99 -4.53
C PHE A 311 1.28 -36.12 -3.76
N SER A 312 2.58 -36.28 -3.97
CA SER A 312 3.39 -37.19 -3.16
C SER A 312 3.34 -36.83 -1.67
N LYS A 313 3.51 -37.82 -0.80
CA LYS A 313 3.51 -37.64 0.66
C LYS A 313 4.51 -36.58 1.13
N SER A 314 5.66 -36.46 0.45
CA SER A 314 6.67 -35.45 0.75
C SER A 314 6.17 -34.04 0.41
N VAL A 315 5.65 -33.84 -0.81
CA VAL A 315 5.11 -32.55 -1.27
C VAL A 315 3.95 -32.09 -0.40
N LYS A 316 3.00 -32.97 -0.08
CA LYS A 316 1.89 -32.64 0.85
C LYS A 316 2.38 -32.15 2.20
N LYS A 317 3.44 -32.76 2.76
CA LYS A 317 4.02 -32.33 4.04
C LYS A 317 4.67 -30.95 3.98
N LYS A 318 5.27 -30.58 2.83
CA LYS A 318 5.83 -29.23 2.61
C LYS A 318 4.72 -28.20 2.47
N ILE A 319 3.75 -28.45 1.58
CA ILE A 319 2.58 -27.56 1.38
C ILE A 319 1.81 -27.38 2.69
N GLY A 320 1.55 -28.47 3.42
CA GLY A 320 0.87 -28.41 4.71
C GLY A 320 1.62 -27.59 5.76
N LEU A 321 2.96 -27.63 5.78
CA LEU A 321 3.76 -26.77 6.67
C LEU A 321 3.67 -25.30 6.23
N LEU A 322 3.91 -25.00 4.95
CA LEU A 322 3.84 -23.63 4.42
C LEU A 322 2.47 -23.00 4.66
N THR A 323 1.40 -23.77 4.47
CA THR A 323 0.02 -23.32 4.71
C THR A 323 -0.19 -23.01 6.19
N ALA A 324 0.28 -23.88 7.10
CA ALA A 324 0.18 -23.64 8.53
C ALA A 324 0.93 -22.37 8.96
N LEU A 325 2.15 -22.16 8.44
CA LEU A 325 2.95 -20.96 8.72
C LEU A 325 2.26 -19.69 8.19
N LYS A 326 1.68 -19.75 6.99
CA LYS A 326 0.93 -18.64 6.41
C LYS A 326 -0.33 -18.31 7.22
N LYS A 327 -1.06 -19.33 7.70
CA LYS A 327 -2.26 -19.16 8.53
C LYS A 327 -1.98 -18.40 9.83
N ILE A 328 -0.79 -18.60 10.40
CA ILE A 328 -0.37 -17.94 11.65
C ILE A 328 0.53 -16.70 11.41
N ASN A 329 0.75 -16.32 10.15
CA ASN A 329 1.63 -15.22 9.70
C ASN A 329 3.09 -15.34 10.20
N LEU A 330 3.66 -16.54 10.14
CA LEU A 330 5.08 -16.78 10.39
C LEU A 330 5.84 -17.21 9.13
N ASP A 331 5.20 -17.26 7.96
CA ASP A 331 5.79 -17.73 6.70
C ASP A 331 7.06 -16.98 6.26
N LYS A 332 7.21 -15.70 6.63
CA LYS A 332 8.43 -14.91 6.36
C LYS A 332 9.54 -15.11 7.40
N LEU A 333 9.19 -15.09 8.70
CA LEU A 333 10.18 -15.14 9.78
C LEU A 333 10.68 -16.57 10.04
N PHE A 334 9.79 -17.55 9.95
CA PHE A 334 10.07 -18.95 10.24
C PHE A 334 11.26 -19.54 9.46
N PRO A 335 11.43 -19.32 8.14
CA PRO A 335 12.60 -19.84 7.43
C PRO A 335 13.92 -19.31 7.99
N LEU A 336 13.95 -18.08 8.53
CA LEU A 336 15.16 -17.52 9.15
C LEU A 336 15.42 -18.14 10.53
N LEU A 337 14.36 -18.42 11.30
CA LEU A 337 14.48 -18.98 12.66
C LEU A 337 14.95 -20.43 12.70
N ILE A 338 14.74 -21.19 11.62
CA ILE A 338 15.06 -22.63 11.56
C ILE A 338 16.34 -22.93 10.78
N ASP A 339 17.00 -21.90 10.26
CA ASP A 339 18.21 -22.08 9.48
C ASP A 339 19.43 -22.16 10.40
N ASP A 340 20.03 -23.34 10.47
CA ASP A 340 21.13 -23.64 11.39
C ASP A 340 22.39 -22.80 11.12
N PHE A 341 22.50 -22.18 9.93
CA PHE A 341 23.61 -21.30 9.59
C PHE A 341 23.38 -19.82 9.95
N ILE A 342 22.20 -19.46 10.44
CA ILE A 342 21.92 -18.09 10.91
C ILE A 342 22.21 -18.01 12.40
N GLU A 343 23.10 -17.09 12.79
CA GLU A 343 23.47 -16.84 14.18
C GLU A 343 22.58 -15.77 14.81
N GLU A 344 22.36 -14.67 14.10
CA GLU A 344 21.61 -13.51 14.59
C GLU A 344 20.74 -12.91 13.49
N ILE A 345 19.56 -12.40 13.86
CA ILE A 345 18.60 -11.75 12.97
C ILE A 345 18.27 -10.38 13.55
N PHE A 346 18.34 -9.35 12.71
CA PHE A 346 18.17 -7.96 13.11
C PHE A 346 17.09 -7.27 12.31
N LEU A 347 16.36 -6.38 13.00
CA LEU A 347 15.42 -5.43 12.41
C LEU A 347 15.45 -4.16 13.25
N ASP A 348 16.29 -3.20 12.84
CA ASP A 348 16.57 -1.99 13.62
C ASP A 348 15.37 -1.02 13.61
N SER A 349 14.60 -1.00 12.52
CA SER A 349 13.40 -0.17 12.37
C SER A 349 12.27 -0.93 11.69
N PRO A 350 11.00 -0.64 12.02
CA PRO A 350 9.83 -1.11 11.26
C PRO A 350 9.87 -0.79 9.75
N LYS A 351 10.74 0.12 9.33
CA LYS A 351 10.90 0.55 7.93
C LYS A 351 12.01 -0.18 7.19
N ASP A 352 12.87 -0.90 7.90
CA ASP A 352 14.07 -1.51 7.36
C ASP A 352 13.82 -2.93 6.83
N GLU A 353 14.76 -3.39 6.01
CA GLU A 353 14.86 -4.79 5.61
C GLU A 353 15.64 -5.56 6.68
N ILE A 354 15.25 -6.80 6.93
CA ILE A 354 15.94 -7.69 7.85
C ILE A 354 17.37 -7.91 7.32
N TYR A 355 18.33 -7.86 8.23
CA TYR A 355 19.68 -8.35 7.98
C TYR A 355 20.03 -9.38 9.04
N LEU A 356 21.02 -10.22 8.75
CA LEU A 356 21.37 -11.36 9.59
C LEU A 356 22.88 -11.59 9.58
N ASN A 357 23.37 -12.27 10.62
CA ASN A 357 24.70 -12.82 10.65
C ASN A 357 24.64 -14.29 10.27
N HIS A 358 25.30 -14.66 9.18
CA HIS A 358 25.40 -16.02 8.68
C HIS A 358 26.77 -16.58 9.05
N GLN A 359 26.81 -17.78 9.64
CA GLN A 359 28.02 -18.42 10.16
C GLN A 359 29.20 -18.41 9.18
N MET A 360 28.94 -18.72 7.91
CA MET A 360 29.99 -18.76 6.86
C MET A 360 30.26 -17.43 6.14
N TYR A 361 29.29 -16.52 6.08
CA TYR A 361 29.34 -15.36 5.19
C TYR A 361 29.32 -14.02 5.92
N GLY A 362 29.31 -14.06 7.26
CA GLY A 362 29.15 -12.87 8.09
C GLY A 362 27.82 -12.19 7.83
N ARG A 363 27.83 -10.85 7.85
CA ARG A 363 26.61 -10.06 7.70
C ARG A 363 26.02 -10.16 6.28
N CYS A 364 24.75 -10.53 6.22
CA CYS A 364 23.97 -10.63 5.00
C CYS A 364 22.73 -9.74 5.05
N ARG A 365 22.41 -9.09 3.93
CA ARG A 365 21.14 -8.38 3.71
C ARG A 365 20.09 -9.33 3.15
N THR A 366 18.84 -9.13 3.56
CA THR A 366 17.69 -9.79 2.93
C THR A 366 16.83 -8.74 2.21
N GLU A 367 15.91 -9.18 1.36
CA GLU A 367 14.84 -8.32 0.82
C GLU A 367 13.55 -8.39 1.66
N MET A 368 13.63 -9.00 2.84
CA MET A 368 12.47 -9.24 3.69
C MET A 368 12.25 -8.05 4.61
N GLY A 369 11.08 -7.44 4.50
CA GLY A 369 10.59 -6.46 5.47
C GLY A 369 9.29 -6.94 6.11
N PHE A 370 9.05 -6.46 7.34
CA PHE A 370 7.78 -6.65 8.02
C PHE A 370 6.91 -5.40 7.95
N ASN A 371 5.61 -5.60 7.77
CA ASN A 371 4.63 -4.54 7.97
C ASN A 371 4.27 -4.39 9.47
N SER A 372 3.51 -3.35 9.81
CA SER A 372 3.10 -3.07 11.19
C SER A 372 2.35 -4.24 11.83
N LYS A 373 1.44 -4.91 11.11
CA LYS A 373 0.71 -6.10 11.61
C LYS A 373 1.66 -7.26 11.92
N GLU A 374 2.62 -7.52 11.06
CA GLU A 374 3.63 -8.57 11.25
C GLU A 374 4.48 -8.28 12.49
N ILE A 375 4.94 -7.04 12.66
CA ILE A 375 5.70 -6.60 13.83
C ILE A 375 4.87 -6.73 15.12
N GLU A 376 3.63 -6.24 15.13
CA GLU A 376 2.76 -6.34 16.31
C GLU A 376 2.42 -7.80 16.65
N ARG A 377 2.34 -8.70 15.66
CA ARG A 377 2.17 -10.13 15.92
C ARG A 377 3.41 -10.76 16.54
N ILE A 378 4.61 -10.37 16.11
CA ILE A 378 5.86 -10.82 16.74
C ILE A 378 5.94 -10.31 18.19
N LYS A 379 5.63 -9.03 18.43
CA LYS A 379 5.54 -8.46 19.78
C LYS A 379 4.53 -9.22 20.64
N THR A 380 3.34 -9.47 20.10
CA THR A 380 2.28 -10.20 20.80
C THR A 380 2.72 -11.62 21.12
N LEU A 381 3.35 -12.33 20.16
CA LEU A 381 3.92 -13.66 20.38
C LEU A 381 4.91 -13.62 21.54
N VAL A 382 5.90 -12.73 21.51
CA VAL A 382 6.91 -12.66 22.56
C VAL A 382 6.30 -12.30 23.93
N ARG A 383 5.37 -11.35 24.00
CA ARG A 383 4.63 -10.99 25.23
C ARG A 383 3.86 -12.18 25.82
N LEU A 384 3.14 -12.91 24.97
CA LEU A 384 2.35 -14.07 25.40
C LEU A 384 3.24 -15.18 25.96
N TYR A 385 4.43 -15.37 25.40
CA TYR A 385 5.36 -16.41 25.83
C TYR A 385 6.17 -16.01 27.06
N SER A 386 6.57 -14.75 27.14
CA SER A 386 7.34 -14.25 28.28
C SER A 386 6.48 -14.00 29.50
N GLY A 387 5.17 -13.80 29.33
CA GLY A 387 4.29 -13.28 30.37
C GLY A 387 4.60 -11.83 30.76
N GLN A 388 5.49 -11.16 30.02
CA GLN A 388 5.93 -9.79 30.30
C GLN A 388 5.13 -8.77 29.50
N ARG A 389 4.99 -7.60 30.08
CA ARG A 389 4.42 -6.43 29.40
C ARG A 389 5.47 -5.82 28.48
N LEU A 390 5.02 -5.30 27.34
CA LEU A 390 5.80 -4.46 26.45
C LEU A 390 5.00 -3.17 26.26
N ASP A 391 5.38 -2.14 27.00
CA ASP A 391 4.71 -0.84 27.03
C ASP A 391 5.71 0.26 27.43
N PHE A 392 5.26 1.50 27.51
CA PHE A 392 6.11 2.64 27.87
C PHE A 392 6.87 2.45 29.19
N MET A 393 6.28 1.75 30.17
CA MET A 393 6.90 1.52 31.47
C MET A 393 7.86 0.32 31.45
N ASN A 394 7.66 -0.61 30.52
CA ASN A 394 8.49 -1.80 30.30
C ASN A 394 8.85 -1.88 28.81
N PRO A 395 9.75 -1.01 28.32
CA PRO A 395 9.97 -0.85 26.89
C PRO A 395 10.76 -2.00 26.25
N ILE A 396 11.22 -2.98 27.04
CA ILE A 396 12.12 -4.04 26.61
C ILE A 396 11.59 -5.40 27.06
N ILE A 397 11.56 -6.37 26.14
CA ILE A 397 11.44 -7.80 26.47
C ILE A 397 12.67 -8.53 25.96
N LYS A 398 13.33 -9.29 26.85
CA LYS A 398 14.36 -10.27 26.51
C LYS A 398 13.89 -11.65 26.95
N PHE A 399 13.58 -12.53 25.99
CA PHE A 399 12.99 -13.83 26.29
C PHE A 399 13.48 -14.93 25.35
N VAL A 400 13.64 -16.14 25.88
CA VAL A 400 14.07 -17.31 25.10
C VAL A 400 12.86 -18.17 24.75
N ILE A 401 12.59 -18.32 23.46
CA ILE A 401 11.57 -19.26 22.97
C ILE A 401 12.27 -20.55 22.56
N LYS A 402 11.93 -21.64 23.24
CA LYS A 402 12.37 -23.00 22.93
C LYS A 402 11.19 -23.84 22.48
N ASN A 403 11.29 -24.41 21.28
CA ASN A 403 10.32 -25.40 20.78
C ASN A 403 11.01 -26.43 19.87
N LYS A 404 10.27 -27.40 19.34
CA LYS A 404 10.85 -28.44 18.46
C LYS A 404 11.36 -27.95 17.10
N PHE A 405 11.07 -26.71 16.71
CA PHE A 405 11.51 -26.12 15.44
C PHE A 405 12.75 -25.25 15.61
N PHE A 406 12.84 -24.48 16.70
CA PHE A 406 13.95 -23.55 16.93
C PHE A 406 14.18 -23.26 18.42
N TYR A 407 15.37 -22.75 18.72
CA TYR A 407 15.78 -22.25 20.03
C TYR A 407 16.39 -20.86 19.84
N CYS A 408 15.60 -19.81 20.09
CA CYS A 408 16.01 -18.43 19.80
C CYS A 408 15.77 -17.53 21.00
N ARG A 409 16.71 -16.63 21.27
CA ARG A 409 16.53 -15.50 22.18
C ARG A 409 15.99 -14.31 21.40
N PHE A 410 14.84 -13.80 21.81
CA PHE A 410 14.23 -12.59 21.29
C PHE A 410 14.61 -11.41 22.19
N SER A 411 15.02 -10.30 21.58
CA SER A 411 15.11 -8.98 22.22
C SER A 411 14.20 -8.05 21.43
N ILE A 412 13.22 -7.44 22.09
CA ILE A 412 12.29 -6.50 21.46
C ILE A 412 12.25 -5.25 22.30
N ASP A 413 12.50 -4.11 21.65
CA ASP A 413 12.47 -2.79 22.25
C ASP A 413 11.34 -1.96 21.61
N VAL A 414 10.67 -1.12 22.41
CA VAL A 414 9.67 -0.14 21.97
C VAL A 414 10.00 1.25 22.50
N GLU A 415 9.51 2.29 21.83
CA GLU A 415 9.73 3.66 22.28
C GLU A 415 9.05 3.95 23.64
N PRO A 416 9.67 4.77 24.51
CA PRO A 416 11.00 5.33 24.39
C PRO A 416 12.06 4.31 24.83
N ILE A 417 13.11 4.17 24.04
CA ILE A 417 14.31 3.48 24.49
C ILE A 417 14.99 4.46 25.45
N GLN A 418 14.85 4.26 26.76
CA GLN A 418 15.70 4.96 27.72
C GLN A 418 17.14 4.50 27.46
N ILE A 419 17.96 5.41 26.93
CA ILE A 419 19.40 5.25 26.75
C ILE A 419 20.09 5.25 28.10
#